data_AF-A0A2N9N0Z3-F1
#
_entry.id   AF-A0A2N9N0Z3-F1
#
_cell.length_a   1.000
_cell.length_b   1.000
_cell.length_c   1.000
_cell.angle_alpha   90.00
_cell.angle_beta   90.00
_cell.angle_gamma   90.00
#
_symmetry.space_group_name_H-M   'P 1'
#
loop_
_entity.id
_entity.type
_entity.pdbx_description
1 polymer ?
#
loop_
_entity_poly.entity_id
_entity_poly.type
_entity_poly.pdbx_seq_one_letter_code
_entity_poly.pdbx_strand_id
1 'polypeptide(L)' 'MNAFVLSPEAEEDVWSIWQDLAQQAGLAVAADRVEATLFAKMELLAGMPSIGHWRYDLSGEPVKFFSCILT' A
#
# COMPACT_ATOMS: atom_id res chain seq x y z
N MET A 1 13.78 14.06 1.44
CA MET A 1 14.02 12.97 0.48
C MET A 1 13.02 11.87 0.82
N ASN A 2 12.07 11.58 -0.04
CA ASN A 2 11.15 10.46 0.18
C ASN A 2 11.92 9.14 0.02
N ALA A 3 11.68 8.18 0.90
CA ALA A 3 12.37 6.88 0.88
C ALA A 3 11.95 6.00 -0.32
N PHE A 4 10.80 6.29 -0.93
CA PHE A 4 10.24 5.61 -2.08
C PHE A 4 9.51 6.61 -3.00
N VAL A 5 9.15 6.15 -4.19
CA VAL A 5 8.35 6.88 -5.18
C VAL A 5 7.16 5.99 -5.56
N LEU A 6 5.98 6.59 -5.66
CA LEU A 6 4.79 5.93 -6.18
C LEU A 6 4.62 6.29 -7.66
N SER A 7 4.10 5.36 -8.45
CA SER A 7 3.61 5.71 -9.79
C SER A 7 2.31 6.51 -9.64
N PRO A 8 1.93 7.32 -10.64
CA PRO A 8 0.66 8.06 -10.60
C PRO A 8 -0.54 7.16 -10.33
N GLU A 9 -0.55 5.95 -10.89
CA GLU A 9 -1.60 4.95 -10.68
C GLU A 9 -1.64 4.47 -9.23
N ALA A 10 -0.48 4.26 -8.60
CA ALA A 10 -0.42 3.85 -7.20
C ALA A 10 -0.86 4.96 -6.23
N GLU A 11 -0.63 6.23 -6.58
CA GLU A 11 -1.16 7.37 -5.82
C GLU A 11 -2.69 7.43 -5.90
N GLU A 12 -3.26 7.21 -7.08
CA GLU A 12 -4.70 7.14 -7.30
C GLU A 12 -5.33 5.95 -6.56
N ASP A 13 -4.68 4.79 -6.56
CA ASP A 13 -5.14 3.60 -5.84
C ASP A 13 -5.25 3.86 -4.33
N VAL A 14 -4.23 4.49 -3.73
CA VAL A 14 -4.24 4.85 -2.29
C VAL A 14 -5.40 5.79 -1.99
N TRP A 15 -5.60 6.81 -2.83
CA TRP A 15 -6.70 7.76 -2.69
C TRP A 15 -8.06 7.08 -2.82
N SER A 16 -8.25 6.22 -3.82
CA SER A 16 -9.51 5.50 -4.04
C SER A 16 -9.86 4.60 -2.86
N ILE A 17 -8.88 3.85 -2.32
CA ILE A 17 -9.08 3.01 -1.14
C ILE A 17 -9.53 3.84 0.07
N TRP A 18 -8.85 4.97 0.32
CA TRP A 18 -9.22 5.87 1.42
C TRP A 18 -10.63 6.44 1.22
N GLN A 19 -10.94 6.92 0.01
CA GLN A 19 -12.23 7.52 -0.32
C GLN A 19 -13.38 6.52 -0.16
N ASP A 20 -13.20 5.29 -0.65
CA ASP A 20 -14.20 4.21 -0.54
C ASP A 20 -14.49 3.85 0.91
N LEU A 21 -13.46 3.83 1.77
CA LEU A 21 -13.62 3.59 3.20
C LEU A 21 -14.25 4.79 3.92
N ALA A 22 -13.84 6.00 3.59
CA ALA A 22 -14.34 7.22 4.23
C ALA A 22 -15.83 7.47 3.95
N GLN A 23 -16.32 7.06 2.77
CA GLN A 23 -17.73 7.17 2.41
C GLN A 23 -18.62 6.12 3.10
N GLN A 24 -18.05 5.05 3.63
CA GLN A 24 -18.80 4.03 4.36
C GLN A 24 -19.10 4.47 5.79
N ALA A 25 -20.35 4.27 6.22
CA ALA A 25 -20.81 4.69 7.53
C ALA A 25 -19.97 4.06 8.66
N GLY A 26 -19.34 4.89 9.48
CA GLY A 26 -18.52 4.46 10.62
C GLY A 26 -17.08 4.08 10.29
N LEU A 27 -16.64 4.19 9.03
CA LEU A 27 -15.30 3.79 8.59
C LEU A 27 -14.33 4.95 8.32
N ALA A 28 -14.70 6.21 8.54
CA ALA A 28 -13.79 7.34 8.35
C ALA A 28 -12.47 7.22 9.14
N VAL A 29 -12.54 6.84 10.42
CA VAL A 29 -11.33 6.59 11.23
C VAL A 29 -10.54 5.37 10.74
N ALA A 30 -11.22 4.39 10.15
CA ALA A 30 -10.55 3.23 9.56
C ALA A 30 -9.83 3.61 8.25
N ALA A 31 -10.39 4.51 7.45
CA ALA A 31 -9.76 5.03 6.23
C ALA A 31 -8.39 5.65 6.53
N ASP A 32 -8.32 6.55 7.52
CA ASP A 32 -7.06 7.19 7.94
C ASP A 32 -6.04 6.15 8.43
N ARG A 33 -6.49 5.13 9.18
CA ARG A 33 -5.61 4.04 9.65
C ARG A 33 -5.09 3.17 8.52
N VAL A 34 -5.91 2.90 7.51
CA VAL A 34 -5.51 2.12 6.33
C VAL A 34 -4.48 2.89 5.53
N GLU A 35 -4.70 4.17 5.25
CA GLU A 35 -3.73 5.04 4.58
C GLU A 35 -2.40 5.06 5.35
N ALA A 36 -2.43 5.37 6.64
CA ALA A 36 -1.23 5.40 7.47
C ALA A 36 -0.49 4.04 7.49
N THR A 37 -1.23 2.93 7.49
CA THR A 37 -0.65 1.59 7.42
C THR A 37 0.03 1.33 6.08
N LEU A 38 -0.59 1.72 4.96
CA LEU A 38 0.00 1.58 3.63
C LEU A 38 1.32 2.36 3.54
N PHE A 39 1.33 3.63 3.94
CA PHE A 39 2.54 4.46 3.93
C PHE A 39 3.64 3.89 4.85
N ALA A 40 3.29 3.43 6.06
CA ALA A 40 4.26 2.80 6.96
C ALA A 40 4.88 1.52 6.37
N LYS A 41 4.11 0.72 5.61
CA LYS A 41 4.65 -0.45 4.91
C LYS A 41 5.54 -0.07 3.72
N MET A 42 5.22 0.98 2.98
CA MET A 42 6.06 1.49 1.90
C MET A 42 7.40 2.00 2.43
N GLU A 43 7.41 2.73 3.55
CA GLU A 43 8.64 3.14 4.24
C GLU A 43 9.48 1.94 4.69
N LEU A 44 8.85 0.92 5.26
CA LEU A 44 9.51 -0.32 5.64
C LEU A 44 10.13 -1.05 4.43
N LEU A 45 9.43 -1.10 3.31
CA LEU A 45 9.93 -1.69 2.07
C LEU A 45 11.07 -0.88 1.45
N ALA A 46 11.04 0.45 1.57
CA ALA A 46 12.15 1.30 1.15
C ALA A 46 13.43 0.99 1.94
N GLY A 47 13.32 0.73 3.25
CA GLY A 47 14.44 0.34 4.09
C GLY A 47 14.87 -1.13 3.93
N MET A 48 13.95 -2.01 3.55
CA MET A 48 14.19 -3.46 3.43
C MET A 48 13.52 -4.04 2.16
N PRO A 49 14.00 -3.71 0.94
CA PRO A 49 13.35 -4.09 -0.31
C PRO A 49 13.34 -5.62 -0.58
N SER A 50 14.08 -6.39 0.21
CA SER A 50 14.18 -7.84 0.05
C SER A 50 12.97 -8.61 0.58
N ILE A 51 12.18 -8.05 1.50
CA ILE A 51 11.17 -8.77 2.31
C ILE A 51 9.84 -9.05 1.59
N GLY A 52 9.63 -8.49 0.39
CA GLY A 52 8.51 -8.88 -0.45
C GLY A 52 8.68 -10.28 -1.05
N HIS A 53 7.56 -10.88 -1.44
CA HIS A 53 7.51 -12.22 -2.02
C HIS A 53 7.44 -12.16 -3.55
N TRP A 54 8.20 -13.03 -4.21
CA TRP A 54 8.01 -13.28 -5.63
C TRP A 54 6.71 -14.04 -5.85
N ARG A 55 5.90 -13.60 -6.82
CA ARG A 55 4.66 -14.26 -7.24
C ARG A 55 4.65 -14.44 -8.74
N TYR A 56 5.50 -15.37 -9.20
CA TYR A 56 5.58 -15.75 -10.62
C TYR A 56 4.27 -16.33 -11.16
N ASP A 57 3.36 -16.74 -10.27
CA ASP A 57 2.00 -17.14 -10.59
C ASP A 57 1.06 -15.97 -10.93
N LEU A 58 1.38 -14.74 -10.48
CA LEU A 58 0.58 -13.54 -10.71
C LEU A 58 1.16 -12.64 -11.80
N SER A 59 2.49 -12.60 -11.95
CA SER A 59 3.16 -11.80 -12.96
C SER A 59 4.53 -12.40 -13.34
N GLY A 60 4.86 -12.32 -14.62
CA GLY A 60 6.21 -12.65 -15.13
C GLY A 60 7.22 -11.52 -14.94
N GLU A 61 6.77 -10.34 -14.53
CA GLU A 61 7.62 -9.17 -14.28
C GLU A 61 8.46 -9.35 -13.02
N PRO A 62 9.64 -8.71 -12.92
CA PRO A 62 10.50 -8.75 -11.74
C PRO A 62 9.96 -7.86 -10.60
N VAL A 63 8.71 -8.11 -10.18
CA VAL A 63 8.02 -7.42 -9.10
C VAL A 63 7.85 -8.32 -7.87
N LYS A 64 7.80 -7.69 -6.70
CA LYS A 64 7.53 -8.37 -5.43
C LYS A 64 6.18 -7.93 -4.87
N PHE A 65 5.49 -8.87 -4.25
CA PHE A 65 4.22 -8.66 -3.58
C PHE A 65 4.45 -8.59 -2.08
N PHE A 66 3.79 -7.65 -1.43
CA PHE A 66 3.87 -7.49 0.02
C PHE A 66 2.46 -7.40 0.60
N SER A 67 2.19 -8.23 1.61
CA SER A 67 0.87 -8.26 2.25
C SER A 67 0.80 -7.21 3.35
N CYS A 68 -0.15 -6.28 3.22
CA CYS A 68 -0.53 -5.37 4.30
C CYS A 68 -1.65 -6.01 5.11
N ILE A 69 -1.33 -6.57 6.28
CA ILE A 69 -2.36 -6.96 7.25
C ILE A 69 -2.83 -5.68 7.93
N LEU A 70 -4.12 -5.36 7.76
CA LEU A 70 -4.80 -4.26 8.44
C LEU A 70 -5.27 -4.79 9.81
N THR A 71 -4.50 -4.54 10.87
CA THR A 71 -4.84 -4.89 12.27
C THR A 71 -5.43 -3.71 13.02
#